data_AF-A0A2P8IEF4-F1
#
_entry.id   AF-A0A2P8IEF4-F1
#
_cell.length_a   1.000
_cell.length_b   1.000
_cell.length_c   1.000
_cell.angle_alpha   90.00
_cell.angle_beta   90.00
_cell.angle_gamma   90.00
#
_symmetry.space_group_name_H-M   'P 1'
#
loop_
_entity.id
_entity.type
_entity.pdbx_description
1 polymer ?
#
loop_
_entity_poly.entity_id
_entity_poly.type
_entity_poly.pdbx_seq_one_letter_code
_entity_poly.pdbx_strand_id
1 'polypeptide(L)'
;MPEPMLVSIAASLATRAVAGLYELVRAKFADDPVATAALAAAEGAAEDSPQVAALSETLERAVQADPAFGAELRAHHAVTQTGRVNNQISGTVHGTVVQAGDVTGGINLK
;
A
#
# COMPACT_ATOMS: atom_id res chain seq x y z
N MET A 1 -5.16 -15.52 -10.09
CA MET A 1 -4.53 -14.35 -10.72
C MET A 1 -4.56 -13.27 -9.67
N PRO A 2 -3.40 -12.76 -9.23
CA PRO A 2 -3.33 -11.81 -8.13
C PRO A 2 -4.14 -10.55 -8.44
N GLU A 3 -4.83 -10.01 -7.43
CA GLU A 3 -5.53 -8.75 -7.57
C GLU A 3 -4.58 -7.63 -8.05
N PRO A 4 -5.00 -6.73 -8.97
CA PRO A 4 -4.13 -5.70 -9.53
C PRO A 4 -3.53 -4.75 -8.47
N MET A 5 -4.23 -4.57 -7.35
CA MET A 5 -3.72 -3.87 -6.18
C MET A 5 -2.51 -4.57 -5.55
N LEU A 6 -2.55 -5.89 -5.41
CA LEU A 6 -1.49 -6.68 -4.77
C LEU A 6 -0.22 -6.70 -5.63
N VAL A 7 -0.36 -6.66 -6.96
CA VAL A 7 0.76 -6.49 -7.88
C VAL A 7 1.43 -5.12 -7.70
N SER A 8 0.64 -4.04 -7.61
CA SER A 8 1.17 -2.70 -7.37
C SER A 8 1.87 -2.55 -6.01
N ILE A 9 1.35 -3.23 -4.98
CA ILE A 9 2.01 -3.30 -3.67
C ILE A 9 3.31 -4.11 -3.74
N ALA A 10 3.30 -5.26 -4.40
CA ALA A 10 4.51 -6.07 -4.57
C ALA A 10 5.62 -5.29 -5.29
N ALA A 11 5.28 -4.53 -6.33
CA ALA A 11 6.19 -3.61 -7.00
C ALA A 11 6.71 -2.48 -6.07
N SER A 12 5.84 -1.91 -5.25
CA SER A 12 6.22 -0.89 -4.25
C SER A 12 7.15 -1.45 -3.16
N LEU A 13 6.96 -2.70 -2.77
CA LEU A 13 7.80 -3.43 -1.83
C LEU A 13 9.17 -3.75 -2.43
N ALA A 14 9.20 -4.18 -3.71
CA ALA A 14 10.43 -4.47 -4.45
C ALA A 14 11.38 -3.27 -4.51
N THR A 15 10.83 -2.07 -4.69
CA THR A 15 11.60 -0.82 -4.72
C THR A 15 11.96 -0.30 -3.33
N ARG A 16 11.40 -0.90 -2.25
CA ARG A 16 11.45 -0.39 -0.87
C ARG A 16 11.06 1.09 -0.76
N ALA A 17 10.22 1.58 -1.68
CA ALA A 17 9.86 3.01 -1.75
C ALA A 17 9.07 3.47 -0.52
N VAL A 18 8.40 2.54 0.16
CA VAL A 18 7.58 2.80 1.36
C VAL A 18 8.10 1.95 2.51
N ALA A 19 9.01 2.51 3.30
CA ALA A 19 9.62 1.80 4.43
C ALA A 19 8.57 1.20 5.40
N GLY A 20 7.48 1.94 5.67
CA GLY A 20 6.41 1.45 6.54
C GLY A 20 5.65 0.24 5.99
N LEU A 21 5.43 0.18 4.67
CA LEU A 21 4.77 -0.96 4.04
C LEU A 21 5.68 -2.19 4.01
N TYR A 22 6.98 -1.97 3.80
CA TYR A 22 7.98 -3.03 3.85
C TYR A 22 8.07 -3.66 5.25
N GLU A 23 8.16 -2.85 6.32
CA GLU A 23 8.21 -3.39 7.68
C GLU A 23 6.91 -4.09 8.09
N LEU A 24 5.74 -3.60 7.65
CA LEU A 24 4.46 -4.27 7.90
C LEU A 24 4.44 -5.70 7.30
N VAL A 25 4.82 -5.83 6.03
CA VAL A 25 4.83 -7.12 5.34
C VAL A 25 5.92 -8.04 5.90
N ARG A 26 7.10 -7.48 6.21
CA ARG A 26 8.19 -8.22 6.84
C ARG A 26 7.79 -8.76 8.22
N ALA A 27 7.10 -7.96 9.04
CA ALA A 27 6.59 -8.40 10.33
C ALA A 27 5.54 -9.51 10.17
N LYS A 28 4.63 -9.38 9.19
CA LYS A 28 3.63 -10.41 8.91
C LYS A 28 4.26 -11.73 8.46
N PHE A 29 5.35 -11.67 7.70
CA PHE A 29 6.04 -12.83 7.15
C PHE A 29 7.10 -13.42 8.09
N ALA A 30 7.33 -12.84 9.27
CA ALA A 30 8.41 -13.26 10.17
C ALA A 30 8.33 -14.74 10.56
N ASP A 31 7.12 -15.29 10.71
CA ASP A 31 6.88 -16.70 11.03
C ASP A 31 6.73 -17.61 9.78
N ASP A 32 6.82 -17.05 8.57
CA ASP A 32 6.74 -17.78 7.30
C ASP A 32 8.06 -17.62 6.50
N PRO A 33 8.96 -18.62 6.52
CA PRO A 33 10.24 -18.54 5.84
C PRO A 33 10.09 -18.50 4.31
N VAL A 34 9.02 -19.06 3.75
CA VAL A 34 8.75 -19.04 2.31
C VAL A 34 8.30 -17.64 1.90
N ALA A 35 7.42 -17.02 2.68
CA ALA A 35 6.95 -15.66 2.42
C ALA A 35 8.07 -14.63 2.60
N THR A 36 8.91 -14.80 3.62
CA THR A 36 10.11 -13.95 3.81
C THR A 36 11.08 -14.06 2.64
N ALA A 37 11.31 -15.28 2.12
CA ALA A 37 12.16 -15.47 0.94
C ALA A 37 11.58 -14.81 -0.32
N ALA A 38 10.25 -14.86 -0.52
CA ALA A 38 9.58 -14.17 -1.62
C ALA A 38 9.72 -12.65 -1.53
N LEU A 39 9.57 -12.08 -0.32
CA LEU A 39 9.79 -10.66 -0.08
C LEU A 39 11.23 -10.25 -0.41
N ALA A 40 12.22 -11.00 0.08
CA ALA A 40 13.63 -10.73 -0.19
C ALA A 40 13.99 -10.89 -1.68
N ALA A 41 13.42 -11.89 -2.37
CA ALA A 41 13.68 -12.14 -3.79
C ALA A 41 13.12 -11.03 -4.70
N ALA A 42 12.05 -10.36 -4.29
CA ALA A 42 11.50 -9.23 -5.02
C ALA A 42 12.31 -7.94 -4.83
N GLU A 43 13.19 -7.85 -3.82
CA GLU A 43 13.95 -6.63 -3.57
C GLU A 43 14.87 -6.27 -4.74
N GLY A 44 14.73 -5.05 -5.25
CA GLY A 44 15.47 -4.56 -6.41
C GLY A 44 15.05 -5.18 -7.75
N ALA A 45 14.03 -6.04 -7.77
CA ALA A 45 13.49 -6.59 -9.00
C ALA A 45 12.57 -5.59 -9.72
N ALA A 46 12.46 -5.72 -11.04
CA ALA A 46 11.55 -4.90 -11.85
C ALA A 46 10.08 -5.26 -11.58
N GLU A 47 9.16 -4.32 -11.81
CA GLU A 47 7.72 -4.50 -11.51
C GLU A 47 7.07 -5.66 -12.30
N ASP A 48 7.58 -5.94 -13.51
CA ASP A 48 7.15 -7.01 -14.40
C ASP A 48 7.93 -8.32 -14.20
N SER A 49 8.82 -8.36 -13.22
CA SER A 49 9.65 -9.53 -12.94
C SER A 49 8.84 -10.69 -12.34
N PRO A 50 9.24 -11.94 -12.59
CA PRO A 50 8.60 -13.10 -11.99
C PRO A 50 8.68 -13.11 -10.46
N GLN A 51 9.66 -12.41 -9.87
CA GLN A 51 9.83 -12.24 -8.43
C GLN A 51 8.72 -11.36 -7.83
N VAL A 52 8.37 -10.25 -8.49
CA VAL A 52 7.24 -9.39 -8.08
C VAL A 52 5.91 -10.13 -8.22
N ALA A 53 5.74 -10.91 -9.30
CA ALA A 53 4.57 -11.76 -9.47
C ALA A 53 4.44 -12.79 -8.33
N ALA A 54 5.53 -13.49 -7.99
CA ALA A 54 5.54 -14.46 -6.89
C ALA A 54 5.27 -13.83 -5.51
N LEU A 55 5.77 -12.61 -5.27
CA LEU A 55 5.44 -11.85 -4.06
C LEU A 55 3.95 -11.49 -4.03
N SER A 56 3.36 -11.07 -5.14
CA SER A 56 1.93 -10.73 -5.21
C SER A 56 1.01 -11.93 -4.90
N GLU A 57 1.35 -13.12 -5.38
CA GLU A 57 0.64 -14.36 -5.05
C GLU A 57 0.78 -14.76 -3.58
N THR A 58 1.94 -14.48 -3.00
CA THR A 58 2.20 -14.72 -1.57
C THR A 58 1.38 -13.77 -0.71
N LEU A 59 1.29 -12.49 -1.10
CA LEU A 59 0.41 -11.51 -0.45
C LEU A 59 -1.06 -11.92 -0.56
N GLU A 60 -1.52 -12.40 -1.71
CA GLU A 60 -2.89 -12.89 -1.90
C GLU A 60 -3.22 -14.00 -0.91
N ARG A 61 -2.34 -15.00 -0.76
CA ARG A 61 -2.50 -16.08 0.22
C ARG A 61 -2.53 -15.56 1.66
N ALA A 62 -1.66 -14.61 1.99
CA ALA A 62 -1.62 -14.01 3.32
C ALA A 62 -2.89 -13.22 3.65
N VAL A 63 -3.46 -12.50 2.67
CA VAL A 63 -4.72 -11.75 2.82
C VAL A 63 -5.93 -12.69 2.93
N GLN A 64 -5.93 -13.81 2.20
CA GLN A 64 -6.98 -14.82 2.32
C GLN A 64 -6.94 -15.53 3.68
N ALA A 65 -5.73 -15.79 4.21
CA ALA A 65 -5.55 -16.37 5.53
C ALA A 65 -5.86 -15.39 6.67
N ASP A 66 -5.59 -14.10 6.45
CA ASP A 66 -5.84 -13.02 7.41
C ASP A 66 -6.48 -11.80 6.72
N PRO A 67 -7.82 -11.71 6.74
CA PRO A 67 -8.53 -10.58 6.16
C PRO A 67 -8.21 -9.23 6.82
N ALA A 68 -7.81 -9.21 8.11
CA ALA A 68 -7.43 -7.98 8.80
C ALA A 68 -6.13 -7.41 8.25
N PHE A 69 -5.15 -8.28 7.98
CA PHE A 69 -3.92 -7.91 7.27
C PHE A 69 -4.21 -7.32 5.88
N GLY A 70 -5.19 -7.87 5.14
CA GLY A 70 -5.64 -7.29 3.88
C GLY A 70 -6.25 -5.89 4.00
N ALA A 71 -6.96 -5.61 5.11
CA ALA A 71 -7.47 -4.28 5.41
C ALA A 71 -6.34 -3.28 5.70
N GLU A 72 -5.34 -3.68 6.48
CA GLU A 72 -4.16 -2.86 6.78
C GLU A 72 -3.34 -2.56 5.52
N LEU A 73 -3.11 -3.55 4.66
CA LEU A 73 -2.47 -3.39 3.35
C LEU A 73 -3.20 -2.36 2.47
N ARG A 74 -4.54 -2.44 2.40
CA ARG A 74 -5.36 -1.46 1.67
C ARG A 74 -5.23 -0.07 2.24
N ALA A 75 -5.28 0.07 3.57
CA ALA A 75 -5.16 1.37 4.24
C ALA A 75 -3.79 2.01 3.97
N HIS A 76 -2.70 1.26 4.14
CA HIS A 76 -1.34 1.76 3.87
C HIS A 76 -1.11 2.10 2.40
N HIS A 77 -1.62 1.28 1.49
CA HIS A 77 -1.53 1.55 0.05
C HIS A 77 -2.34 2.78 -0.37
N ALA A 78 -3.55 2.95 0.18
CA ALA A 78 -4.37 4.14 -0.06
C ALA A 78 -3.68 5.42 0.44
N VAL A 79 -3.03 5.39 1.61
CA VAL A 79 -2.24 6.51 2.13
C VAL A 79 -1.03 6.82 1.23
N THR A 80 -0.37 5.78 0.71
CA THR A 80 0.78 5.94 -0.18
C THR A 80 0.37 6.55 -1.53
N GLN A 81 -0.77 6.11 -2.10
CA GLN A 81 -1.31 6.69 -3.33
C GLN A 81 -1.80 8.13 -3.12
N THR A 82 -2.36 8.44 -1.95
CA THR A 82 -2.84 9.79 -1.59
C THR A 82 -1.74 10.75 -1.12
N GLY A 83 -0.55 10.23 -0.81
CA GLY A 83 0.68 11.01 -0.62
C GLY A 83 1.10 11.81 -1.86
N ARG A 84 0.50 11.52 -3.01
CA ARG A 84 0.37 12.44 -4.14
C ARG A 84 -1.04 13.02 -4.09
N VAL A 85 -1.22 14.16 -3.42
CA VAL A 85 -2.52 14.87 -3.35
C VAL A 85 -3.13 15.02 -4.75
N ASN A 86 -4.18 14.25 -5.03
CA ASN A 86 -5.09 14.49 -6.13
C ASN A 86 -6.50 14.53 -5.55
N ASN A 87 -6.91 15.73 -5.13
CA ASN A 87 -8.27 16.00 -4.71
C ASN A 87 -9.11 16.09 -5.99
N GLN A 88 -9.75 15.00 -6.39
CA GLN A 88 -10.66 15.03 -7.52
C GLN A 88 -12.00 15.65 -7.08
N ILE A 89 -12.03 16.98 -7.08
CA ILE A 89 -13.23 17.78 -6.83
C ILE A 89 -14.00 17.84 -8.16
N SER A 90 -15.10 17.12 -8.28
CA SER A 90 -16.07 17.33 -9.35
C SER A 90 -17.09 18.39 -8.91
N GLY A 91 -16.78 19.66 -9.19
CA GLY A 91 -17.70 20.78 -9.02
C GLY A 91 -17.01 22.14 -9.05
N THR A 92 -17.62 23.13 -9.72
CA THR A 92 -17.09 24.51 -9.81
C THR A 92 -17.21 25.21 -8.46
N VAL A 93 -16.10 25.35 -7.72
CA VAL A 93 -16.07 26.03 -6.41
C VAL A 93 -15.71 27.51 -6.58
N HIS A 94 -16.52 28.41 -6.00
CA HIS A 94 -16.17 29.80 -5.76
C HIS A 94 -15.89 29.99 -4.26
N GLY A 95 -14.64 30.28 -3.87
CA GLY A 95 -14.25 30.57 -2.48
C GLY A 95 -12.82 30.14 -2.10
N THR A 96 -12.30 30.65 -0.98
CA THR A 96 -10.93 30.37 -0.49
C THR A 96 -10.77 28.90 -0.13
N VAL A 97 -9.83 28.23 -0.79
CA VAL A 97 -9.52 26.81 -0.60
C VAL A 97 -8.49 26.66 0.52
N VAL A 98 -8.84 25.91 1.56
CA VAL A 98 -7.91 25.45 2.59
C VAL A 98 -7.73 23.94 2.42
N GLN A 99 -6.49 23.51 2.13
CA GLN A 99 -6.11 22.10 2.10
C GLN A 99 -5.42 21.75 3.42
N ALA A 100 -6.06 20.88 4.22
CA ALA A 100 -5.47 20.28 5.41
C ALA A 100 -5.61 18.76 5.31
N GLY A 101 -4.49 18.04 5.44
CA GLY A 101 -4.42 16.58 5.23
C GLY A 101 -5.01 15.75 6.35
N ASP A 102 -5.05 16.26 7.58
CA ASP A 102 -5.71 15.61 8.71
C ASP A 102 -6.43 16.67 9.54
N VAL A 103 -7.75 16.54 9.67
CA VAL A 103 -8.56 17.42 10.53
C VAL A 103 -9.29 16.54 11.52
N THR A 104 -8.74 16.43 12.71
CA THR A 104 -9.40 15.85 13.89
C THR A 104 -9.58 16.95 14.94
N GLY A 105 -10.77 17.56 14.96
CA GLY A 105 -11.15 18.64 15.88
C GLY A 105 -12.01 19.72 15.20
N GLY A 106 -12.99 20.28 15.93
CA GLY A 106 -14.02 21.16 15.36
C GLY A 106 -13.48 22.46 14.78
N ILE A 107 -13.70 22.68 13.47
CA ILE A 107 -13.36 23.93 12.79
C ILE A 107 -14.50 24.94 12.97
N ASN A 108 -14.19 26.08 13.58
CA ASN A 108 -15.05 27.27 13.54
C ASN A 108 -14.44 28.28 12.56
N LEU A 109 -15.14 28.53 11.47
CA LEU A 109 -14.84 29.60 10.52
C LEU A 109 -15.70 30.82 10.92
N LYS A 110 -15.08 32.00 10.96
CA LYS A 110 -15.77 33.28 11.20
C LYS A 110 -16.34 33.85 9.92
#